data_AF-A0A1C5CRB7-F1
#
_entry.id   AF-A0A1C5CRB7-F1
#
_cell.length_a   1.000
_cell.length_b   1.000
_cell.length_c   1.000
_cell.angle_alpha   90.00
_cell.angle_beta   90.00
_cell.angle_gamma   90.00
#
_symmetry.space_group_name_H-M   'P 1'
#
loop_
_entity.id
_entity.type
_entity.pdbx_description
1 polymer ?
#
loop_
_entity_poly.entity_id
_entity_poly.type
_entity_poly.pdbx_seq_one_letter_code
_entity_poly.pdbx_strand_id
1 'polypeptide(L)'
;MFFNGPAHVRTDATLFPASTGVPAEQDLPVLPQDLARALFITGRAPYDQTKHGRSSAYEWCHRVAVLPAYLSWSDDPIRRITRTDLARELDPSEKGMLSYTLGQAMCQIFAERQLSVRFFMHVARYASACNLTFAPGQSRADFFGERTVGGYVVAEAKGRSGPLTKKLREAMEEQKRTVKTIKGEVPKIAYASAVHFSSPPLAPCV
;
A
#
# COMPACT_ATOMS: atom_id res chain seq x y z
N MET A 1 -17.68 17.83 -1.74
CA MET A 1 -17.56 17.34 -3.14
C MET A 1 -17.73 15.83 -3.11
N PHE A 2 -18.82 15.29 -3.67
CA PHE A 2 -19.01 13.85 -3.74
C PHE A 2 -18.37 13.35 -5.04
N PHE A 3 -17.38 12.46 -4.92
CA PHE A 3 -16.63 11.92 -6.05
C PHE A 3 -17.50 10.91 -6.82
N ASN A 4 -17.85 11.20 -8.08
CA ASN A 4 -18.83 10.42 -8.85
C ASN A 4 -18.27 9.18 -9.58
N GLY A 5 -17.18 8.57 -9.10
CA GLY A 5 -16.67 7.31 -9.68
C GLY A 5 -15.20 7.00 -9.36
N PRO A 6 -14.72 5.79 -9.73
CA PRO A 6 -13.38 5.33 -9.39
C PRO A 6 -12.31 6.08 -10.18
N ALA A 7 -11.14 6.26 -9.56
CA ALA A 7 -9.93 6.63 -10.25
C ALA A 7 -9.12 5.37 -10.61
N HIS A 8 -8.48 5.36 -11.76
CA HIS A 8 -7.72 4.21 -12.24
C HIS A 8 -6.26 4.33 -11.85
N VAL A 9 -5.77 3.36 -11.08
CA VAL A 9 -4.37 3.24 -10.70
C VAL A 9 -3.75 2.07 -11.45
N ARG A 10 -2.78 2.36 -12.32
CA ARG A 10 -2.04 1.33 -13.04
C ARG A 10 -1.13 0.58 -12.07
N THR A 11 -1.16 -0.74 -12.15
CA THR A 11 -0.27 -1.61 -11.37
C THR A 11 0.53 -2.52 -12.30
N ASP A 12 1.78 -2.77 -11.93
CA ASP A 12 2.73 -3.66 -12.60
C ASP A 12 2.98 -4.85 -11.66
N ALA A 13 2.49 -6.02 -12.07
CA ALA A 13 2.61 -7.28 -11.36
C ALA A 13 3.45 -8.30 -12.15
N THR A 14 4.31 -7.85 -13.07
CA THR A 14 5.18 -8.72 -13.89
C THR A 14 6.08 -9.66 -13.07
N LEU A 15 6.34 -9.35 -11.80
CA LEU A 15 7.14 -10.14 -10.87
C LEU A 15 6.32 -11.09 -9.99
N PHE A 16 5.01 -11.23 -10.25
CA PHE A 16 4.17 -12.24 -9.62
C PHE A 16 4.33 -13.61 -10.29
N PRO A 17 4.25 -14.71 -9.53
CA PRO A 17 4.18 -16.04 -10.13
C PRO A 17 2.93 -16.16 -11.01
N ALA A 18 3.08 -16.69 -12.24
CA ALA A 18 1.96 -16.89 -13.16
C ALA A 18 0.82 -17.74 -12.56
N SER A 19 1.16 -18.66 -11.65
CA SER A 19 0.22 -19.50 -10.90
C SER A 19 -0.73 -18.73 -9.98
N THR A 20 -0.50 -17.43 -9.73
CA THR A 20 -1.39 -16.59 -8.93
C THR A 20 -2.62 -16.11 -9.68
N GLY A 21 -2.63 -16.19 -11.03
CA GLY A 21 -3.72 -15.67 -11.86
C GLY A 21 -3.83 -14.14 -11.90
N VAL A 22 -2.86 -13.43 -11.32
CA VAL A 22 -2.81 -11.96 -11.33
C VAL A 22 -2.30 -11.47 -12.68
N PRO A 23 -3.04 -10.60 -13.40
CA PRO A 23 -2.58 -10.03 -14.66
C PRO A 23 -1.31 -9.19 -14.47
N ALA A 24 -0.35 -9.33 -15.39
CA ALA A 24 0.95 -8.65 -15.33
C ALA A 24 0.81 -7.11 -15.37
N GLU A 25 -0.14 -6.60 -16.16
CA GLU A 25 -0.56 -5.21 -16.13
C GLU A 25 -2.05 -5.15 -15.88
N GLN A 26 -2.47 -4.27 -14.98
CA GLN A 26 -3.89 -4.04 -14.72
C GLN A 26 -4.12 -2.61 -14.23
N ASP A 27 -5.27 -2.06 -14.61
CA ASP A 27 -5.79 -0.82 -14.04
C ASP A 27 -6.74 -1.16 -12.90
N LEU A 28 -6.37 -0.75 -11.69
CA LEU A 28 -7.14 -0.99 -10.48
C LEU A 28 -8.09 0.21 -10.23
N PRO A 29 -9.42 0.05 -10.31
CA PRO A 29 -10.37 1.14 -10.08
C PRO A 29 -10.51 1.41 -8.57
N VAL A 30 -10.01 2.53 -8.08
CA VAL A 30 -10.00 2.89 -6.65
C VAL A 30 -10.97 4.03 -6.37
N LEU A 31 -11.89 3.79 -5.44
CA LEU A 31 -12.79 4.81 -4.91
C LEU A 31 -12.18 5.47 -3.66
N PRO A 32 -12.56 6.71 -3.32
CA PRO A 32 -12.12 7.35 -2.09
C PRO A 32 -12.34 6.49 -0.84
N GLN A 33 -13.48 5.81 -0.74
CA GLN A 33 -13.78 4.92 0.40
C GLN A 33 -12.84 3.72 0.50
N ASP A 34 -12.33 3.21 -0.63
CA ASP A 34 -11.37 2.10 -0.61
C ASP A 34 -10.06 2.57 0.03
N LEU A 35 -9.60 3.76 -0.36
CA LEU A 35 -8.38 4.34 0.17
C LEU A 35 -8.52 4.77 1.64
N ALA A 36 -9.64 5.38 2.01
CA ALA A 36 -9.93 5.73 3.41
C ALA A 36 -9.94 4.49 4.31
N ARG A 37 -10.60 3.42 3.87
CA ARG A 37 -10.60 2.13 4.56
C ARG A 37 -9.18 1.56 4.65
N ALA A 38 -8.45 1.53 3.54
CA ALA A 38 -7.10 0.99 3.51
C ALA A 38 -6.15 1.75 4.44
N LEU A 39 -6.17 3.07 4.45
CA LEU A 39 -5.38 3.90 5.37
C LEU A 39 -5.67 3.58 6.84
N PHE A 40 -6.92 3.24 7.15
CA PHE A 40 -7.34 2.89 8.49
C PHE A 40 -6.87 1.49 8.93
N ILE A 41 -7.01 0.48 8.06
CA ILE A 41 -6.76 -0.92 8.44
C ILE A 41 -5.32 -1.39 8.19
N THR A 42 -4.60 -0.77 7.25
CA THR A 42 -3.28 -1.26 6.83
C THR A 42 -2.29 -1.23 7.99
N GLY A 43 -1.51 -2.30 8.11
CA GLY A 43 -0.50 -2.44 9.14
C GLY A 43 -1.04 -2.85 10.50
N ARG A 44 -2.32 -3.21 10.61
CA ARG A 44 -2.98 -3.54 11.87
C ARG A 44 -3.63 -4.92 11.80
N ALA A 45 -3.52 -5.69 12.90
CA ALA A 45 -4.31 -6.90 13.09
C ALA A 45 -5.79 -6.53 13.22
N PRO A 46 -6.73 -7.46 13.00
CA PRO A 46 -8.14 -7.23 13.30
C PRO A 46 -8.32 -6.72 14.74
N TYR A 47 -9.24 -5.77 14.94
CA TYR A 47 -9.61 -5.14 16.23
C TYR A 47 -8.56 -4.21 16.84
N ASP A 48 -7.29 -4.34 16.49
CA ASP A 48 -6.20 -3.50 16.99
C ASP A 48 -6.37 -2.01 16.66
N GLN A 49 -7.18 -1.68 15.65
CA GLN A 49 -7.54 -0.31 15.27
C GLN A 49 -8.37 0.40 16.33
N THR A 50 -9.02 -0.34 17.24
CA THR A 50 -9.94 0.21 18.28
C THR A 50 -9.42 0.08 19.70
N LYS A 51 -8.23 -0.50 19.88
CA LYS A 51 -7.67 -0.92 21.18
C LYS A 51 -7.42 0.22 22.17
N HIS A 52 -7.30 1.47 21.70
CA HIS A 52 -6.90 2.61 22.52
C HIS A 52 -8.03 3.64 22.69
N GLY A 53 -9.29 3.21 22.58
CA GLY A 53 -10.46 4.06 22.86
C GLY A 53 -10.49 5.33 22.03
N ARG A 54 -10.56 6.50 22.67
CA ARG A 54 -10.60 7.80 21.97
C ARG A 54 -9.37 8.07 21.11
N SER A 55 -8.18 7.61 21.54
CA SER A 55 -6.95 7.80 20.76
C SER A 55 -7.00 7.04 19.43
N SER A 56 -7.63 5.86 19.40
CA SER A 56 -7.90 5.12 18.17
C SER A 56 -8.81 5.89 17.20
N ALA A 57 -9.81 6.62 17.72
CA ALA A 57 -10.67 7.45 16.89
C ALA A 57 -9.92 8.65 16.29
N TYR A 58 -9.04 9.30 17.05
CA TYR A 58 -8.21 10.38 16.52
C TYR A 58 -7.16 9.89 15.53
N GLU A 59 -6.57 8.71 15.73
CA GLU A 59 -5.69 8.07 14.74
C GLU A 59 -6.44 7.84 13.43
N TRP A 60 -7.69 7.37 13.50
CA TRP A 60 -8.54 7.22 12.32
C TRP A 60 -8.74 8.54 11.59
N CYS A 61 -9.20 9.58 12.29
CA CYS A 61 -9.39 10.92 11.71
C CYS A 61 -8.12 11.45 11.04
N HIS A 62 -6.97 11.32 11.72
CA HIS A 62 -5.67 11.73 11.19
C HIS A 62 -5.31 11.00 9.90
N ARG A 63 -5.44 9.67 9.87
CA ARG A 63 -5.11 8.85 8.70
C ARG A 63 -6.01 9.13 7.51
N VAL A 64 -7.32 9.30 7.72
CA VAL A 64 -8.25 9.56 6.59
C VAL A 64 -8.21 11.00 6.10
N ALA A 65 -7.80 11.95 6.94
CA ALA A 65 -7.60 13.35 6.54
C ALA A 65 -6.54 13.50 5.44
N VAL A 66 -5.66 12.51 5.27
CA VAL A 66 -4.71 12.42 4.14
C VAL A 66 -5.43 12.56 2.79
N LEU A 67 -6.62 11.98 2.63
CA LEU A 67 -7.36 12.02 1.36
C LEU A 67 -7.69 13.46 0.95
N PRO A 68 -8.51 14.21 1.69
CA PRO A 68 -8.90 15.56 1.26
C PRO A 68 -7.74 16.56 1.34
N ALA A 69 -6.74 16.33 2.21
CA ALA A 69 -5.61 17.26 2.33
C ALA A 69 -4.63 17.14 1.16
N TYR A 70 -4.31 15.91 0.74
CA TYR A 70 -3.14 15.66 -0.10
C TYR A 70 -3.47 15.03 -1.45
N LEU A 71 -4.70 14.56 -1.67
CA LEU A 71 -5.13 13.94 -2.92
C LEU A 71 -6.24 14.72 -3.60
N SER A 72 -6.17 14.75 -4.93
CA SER A 72 -7.22 15.25 -5.81
C SER A 72 -7.57 14.18 -6.84
N TRP A 73 -8.85 14.09 -7.18
CA TRP A 73 -9.36 13.20 -8.22
C TRP A 73 -9.53 14.04 -9.48
N SER A 74 -8.70 13.81 -10.49
CA SER A 74 -8.81 14.54 -11.75
C SER A 74 -10.01 14.06 -12.56
N ASP A 75 -10.70 14.98 -13.23
CA ASP A 75 -11.84 14.68 -14.11
C ASP A 75 -11.49 14.64 -15.62
N ASP A 76 -10.21 14.65 -15.98
CA ASP A 76 -9.72 14.39 -17.37
C ASP A 76 -10.06 12.94 -17.79
N PRO A 77 -10.19 12.56 -19.08
CA PRO A 77 -11.10 11.48 -19.55
C PRO A 77 -10.87 10.11 -18.93
N ILE A 78 -9.71 9.88 -18.31
CA ILE A 78 -9.50 8.81 -17.33
C ILE A 78 -9.26 9.45 -15.96
N ARG A 79 -10.18 9.23 -15.02
CA ARG A 79 -10.02 9.72 -13.64
C ARG A 79 -8.75 9.15 -13.01
N ARG A 80 -7.87 10.02 -12.53
CA ARG A 80 -6.63 9.64 -11.84
C ARG A 80 -6.57 10.28 -10.46
N ILE A 81 -5.85 9.62 -9.56
CA ILE A 81 -5.51 10.19 -8.26
C ILE A 81 -4.22 11.00 -8.44
N THR A 82 -4.28 12.27 -8.08
CA THR A 82 -3.18 13.23 -8.20
C THR A 82 -2.91 13.90 -6.85
N ARG A 83 -1.76 14.56 -6.72
CA ARG A 83 -1.44 15.35 -5.52
C ARG A 83 -2.11 16.73 -5.56
N THR A 84 -2.53 17.24 -4.40
CA THR A 84 -2.94 18.65 -4.23
C THR A 84 -1.74 19.58 -4.21
N ASP A 85 -1.95 20.90 -4.30
CA ASP A 85 -0.87 21.89 -4.17
C ASP A 85 -0.22 21.84 -2.79
N LEU A 86 -1.04 21.67 -1.74
CA LEU A 86 -0.53 21.45 -0.37
C LEU A 86 0.45 20.26 -0.32
N ALA A 87 0.12 19.13 -0.97
CA ALA A 87 1.02 17.98 -1.04
C ALA A 87 2.32 18.22 -1.84
N ARG A 88 2.32 19.21 -2.75
CA ARG A 88 3.51 19.61 -3.53
C ARG A 88 4.43 20.52 -2.74
N GLU A 89 3.90 21.31 -1.82
CA GLU A 89 4.67 22.25 -0.99
C GLU A 89 5.30 21.62 0.25
N LEU A 90 4.83 20.44 0.67
CA LEU A 90 5.43 19.65 1.74
C LEU A 90 6.95 19.52 1.60
N ASP A 91 7.66 19.54 2.73
CA ASP A 91 9.10 19.33 2.70
C ASP A 91 9.45 17.88 2.30
N PRO A 92 10.71 17.56 1.95
CA PRO A 92 11.10 16.23 1.51
C PRO A 92 10.73 15.09 2.46
N SER A 93 10.80 15.31 3.77
CA SER A 93 10.48 14.31 4.80
C SER A 93 8.97 14.03 4.86
N GLU A 94 8.16 15.09 4.84
CA GLU A 94 6.70 15.01 4.77
C GLU A 94 6.22 14.34 3.49
N LYS A 95 6.80 14.71 2.33
CA LYS A 95 6.56 14.04 1.05
C LYS A 95 6.90 12.56 1.12
N GLY A 96 7.99 12.22 1.81
CA GLY A 96 8.41 10.83 2.05
C GLY A 96 7.36 10.06 2.83
N MET A 97 6.91 10.62 3.96
CA MET A 97 5.89 10.03 4.82
C MET A 97 4.53 9.87 4.11
N LEU A 98 4.11 10.89 3.35
CA LEU A 98 2.89 10.83 2.54
C LEU A 98 2.98 9.70 1.49
N SER A 99 4.10 9.65 0.76
CA SER A 99 4.31 8.61 -0.26
C SER A 99 4.31 7.22 0.37
N TYR A 100 5.02 7.04 1.48
CA TYR A 100 5.03 5.79 2.24
C TYR A 100 3.61 5.37 2.61
N THR A 101 2.86 6.24 3.28
CA THR A 101 1.48 6.01 3.73
C THR A 101 0.56 5.59 2.59
N LEU A 102 0.61 6.29 1.45
CA LEU A 102 -0.22 5.98 0.29
C LEU A 102 0.20 4.67 -0.40
N GLY A 103 1.50 4.40 -0.49
CA GLY A 103 2.02 3.15 -1.05
C GLY A 103 1.55 1.93 -0.24
N GLN A 104 1.51 2.06 1.09
CA GLN A 104 0.99 1.03 1.98
C GLN A 104 -0.51 0.79 1.79
N ALA A 105 -1.31 1.86 1.76
CA ALA A 105 -2.75 1.75 1.55
C ALA A 105 -3.09 1.09 0.21
N MET A 106 -2.38 1.45 -0.86
CA MET A 106 -2.57 0.80 -2.15
C MET A 106 -2.13 -0.66 -2.17
N CYS A 107 -1.05 -1.00 -1.46
CA CYS A 107 -0.62 -2.39 -1.30
C CYS A 107 -1.71 -3.23 -0.61
N GLN A 108 -2.38 -2.70 0.43
CA GLN A 108 -3.55 -3.32 1.05
C GLN A 108 -4.70 -3.51 0.07
N ILE A 109 -5.09 -2.47 -0.69
CA ILE A 109 -6.20 -2.57 -1.67
C ILE A 109 -5.91 -3.66 -2.71
N PHE A 110 -4.67 -3.69 -3.21
CA PHE A 110 -4.25 -4.71 -4.15
C PHE A 110 -4.38 -6.12 -3.54
N ALA A 111 -3.88 -6.33 -2.33
CA ALA A 111 -3.91 -7.63 -1.68
C ALA A 111 -5.32 -8.12 -1.35
N GLU A 112 -6.20 -7.21 -0.93
CA GLU A 112 -7.62 -7.53 -0.71
C GLU A 112 -8.28 -8.03 -1.99
N ARG A 113 -8.08 -7.31 -3.10
CA ARG A 113 -8.80 -7.55 -4.35
C ARG A 113 -8.22 -8.69 -5.18
N GLN A 114 -6.90 -8.79 -5.23
CA GLN A 114 -6.21 -9.72 -6.12
C GLN A 114 -5.79 -10.99 -5.40
N LEU A 115 -5.52 -10.92 -4.09
CA LEU A 115 -4.92 -12.02 -3.33
C LEU A 115 -5.83 -12.54 -2.22
N SER A 116 -7.01 -11.95 -2.04
CA SER A 116 -7.98 -12.31 -1.00
C SER A 116 -7.40 -12.21 0.42
N VAL A 117 -6.50 -11.24 0.66
CA VAL A 117 -5.93 -10.96 1.98
C VAL A 117 -6.71 -9.83 2.63
N ARG A 118 -7.43 -10.10 3.72
CA ARG A 118 -8.30 -9.10 4.35
C ARG A 118 -7.55 -8.07 5.19
N PHE A 119 -6.44 -8.46 5.81
CA PHE A 119 -5.68 -7.59 6.70
C PHE A 119 -4.19 -7.80 6.47
N PHE A 120 -3.49 -6.78 5.96
CA PHE A 120 -2.04 -6.74 6.03
C PHE A 120 -1.58 -6.13 7.34
N MET A 121 -0.76 -6.91 8.03
CA MET A 121 -0.15 -6.58 9.30
C MET A 121 1.30 -6.19 9.08
N HIS A 122 1.78 -5.18 9.81
CA HIS A 122 3.20 -4.84 9.76
C HIS A 122 4.04 -5.97 10.33
N VAL A 123 5.01 -6.45 9.55
CA VAL A 123 5.98 -7.43 10.04
C VAL A 123 6.68 -6.90 11.29
N ALA A 124 7.12 -5.64 11.26
CA ALA A 124 7.81 -5.01 12.38
C ALA A 124 6.99 -5.00 13.69
N ARG A 125 5.65 -5.01 13.60
CA ARG A 125 4.76 -4.98 14.78
C ARG A 125 4.38 -6.37 15.27
N TYR A 126 4.10 -7.30 14.36
CA TYR A 126 3.47 -8.58 14.71
C TYR A 126 4.34 -9.81 14.48
N ALA A 127 5.58 -9.65 14.02
CA ALA A 127 6.48 -10.78 13.75
C ALA A 127 6.59 -11.74 14.94
N SER A 128 6.81 -11.21 16.15
CA SER A 128 6.92 -12.02 17.36
C SER A 128 5.58 -12.69 17.71
N ALA A 129 4.48 -11.93 17.71
CA ALA A 129 3.16 -12.45 18.07
C ALA A 129 2.62 -13.52 17.08
N CYS A 130 3.10 -13.52 15.83
CA CYS A 130 2.69 -14.45 14.79
C CYS A 130 3.77 -15.49 14.43
N ASN A 131 4.81 -15.64 15.25
CA ASN A 131 5.89 -16.62 15.06
C ASN A 131 6.49 -16.56 13.64
N LEU A 132 6.83 -15.35 13.18
CA LEU A 132 7.53 -15.18 11.91
C LEU A 132 9.00 -15.58 12.04
N THR A 133 9.51 -16.30 11.05
CA THR A 133 10.94 -16.57 10.90
C THR A 133 11.50 -15.86 9.67
N PHE A 134 12.79 -15.54 9.70
CA PHE A 134 13.43 -14.71 8.69
C PHE A 134 14.70 -15.36 8.14
N ALA A 135 15.03 -15.02 6.89
CA ALA A 135 16.35 -15.25 6.35
C ALA A 135 17.39 -14.43 7.14
N PRO A 136 18.67 -14.85 7.18
CA PRO A 136 19.75 -14.02 7.72
C PRO A 136 19.79 -12.65 7.04
N GLY A 137 19.85 -11.59 7.84
CA GLY A 137 19.87 -10.20 7.35
C GLY A 137 19.01 -9.26 8.19
N GLN A 138 19.18 -7.95 7.96
CA GLN A 138 18.46 -6.88 8.66
C GLN A 138 17.21 -6.42 7.90
N SER A 139 17.17 -6.65 6.58
CA SER A 139 16.06 -6.23 5.73
C SER A 139 14.85 -7.12 5.98
N ARG A 140 13.66 -6.53 6.10
CA ARG A 140 12.41 -7.25 6.32
C ARG A 140 11.34 -6.69 5.39
N ALA A 141 10.50 -7.59 4.89
CA ALA A 141 9.30 -7.18 4.17
C ALA A 141 8.41 -6.30 5.06
N ASP A 142 7.72 -5.34 4.47
CA ASP A 142 6.82 -4.43 5.20
C ASP A 142 5.62 -5.16 5.84
N PHE A 143 4.99 -6.08 5.10
CA PHE A 143 3.69 -6.67 5.45
C PHE A 143 3.61 -8.18 5.30
N PHE A 144 2.70 -8.76 6.08
CA PHE A 144 2.19 -10.12 5.88
C PHE A 144 0.70 -10.21 6.18
N GLY A 145 0.02 -11.20 5.62
CA GLY A 145 -1.39 -11.43 5.87
C GLY A 145 -1.85 -12.80 5.38
N GLU A 146 -2.91 -13.31 6.01
CA GLU A 146 -3.53 -14.59 5.65
C GLU A 146 -4.60 -14.38 4.57
N ARG A 147 -4.64 -15.29 3.59
CA ARG A 147 -5.66 -15.29 2.54
C ARG A 147 -6.92 -15.96 3.06
N THR A 148 -8.10 -15.50 2.64
CA THR A 148 -9.37 -16.17 2.95
C THR A 148 -9.49 -17.56 2.34
N VAL A 149 -8.70 -17.85 1.30
CA VAL A 149 -8.59 -19.16 0.64
C VAL A 149 -7.40 -19.99 1.17
N GLY A 150 -6.79 -19.58 2.28
CA GLY A 150 -5.72 -20.27 2.97
C GLY A 150 -4.30 -19.97 2.47
N GLY A 151 -3.37 -19.97 3.42
CA GLY A 151 -1.96 -19.65 3.24
C GLY A 151 -1.67 -18.16 3.35
N TYR A 152 -0.39 -17.84 3.50
CA TYR A 152 0.06 -16.47 3.76
C TYR A 152 0.63 -15.77 2.52
N VAL A 153 0.50 -14.45 2.52
CA VAL A 153 1.12 -13.53 1.58
C VAL A 153 2.07 -12.61 2.34
N VAL A 154 3.20 -12.31 1.71
CA VAL A 154 4.17 -11.31 2.17
C VAL A 154 4.30 -10.24 1.09
N ALA A 155 4.39 -8.98 1.51
CA ALA A 155 4.48 -7.85 0.60
C ALA A 155 5.49 -6.80 1.07
N GLU A 156 6.26 -6.28 0.12
CA GLU A 156 7.03 -5.05 0.26
C GLU A 156 6.26 -3.90 -0.40
N ALA A 157 6.12 -2.75 0.24
CA ALA A 157 5.33 -1.63 -0.27
C ALA A 157 6.19 -0.37 -0.45
N LYS A 158 6.12 0.26 -1.63
CA LYS A 158 6.80 1.53 -1.91
C LYS A 158 5.83 2.51 -2.58
N GLY A 159 5.62 3.67 -1.95
CA GLY A 159 5.04 4.80 -2.66
C GLY A 159 6.12 5.73 -3.19
N ARG A 160 5.93 6.25 -4.41
CA ARG A 160 6.90 7.10 -5.08
C ARG A 160 6.25 8.31 -5.74
N SER A 161 7.00 9.41 -5.77
CA SER A 161 6.76 10.56 -6.65
C SER A 161 7.58 10.50 -7.94
N GLY A 162 8.64 9.68 -7.99
CA GLY A 162 9.51 9.48 -9.14
C GLY A 162 9.44 8.07 -9.76
N PRO A 163 10.16 7.83 -10.87
CA PRO A 163 10.14 6.56 -11.58
C PRO A 163 10.77 5.40 -10.79
N LEU A 164 10.39 4.16 -11.15
CA LEU A 164 10.97 2.94 -10.58
C LEU A 164 12.32 2.63 -11.24
N THR A 165 13.41 2.95 -10.53
CA THR A 165 14.76 2.64 -11.00
C THR A 165 15.05 1.13 -10.90
N LYS A 166 15.99 0.63 -11.72
CA LYS A 166 16.44 -0.78 -11.68
C LYS A 166 16.91 -1.19 -10.29
N LYS A 167 17.75 -0.36 -9.66
CA LYS A 167 18.26 -0.57 -8.29
C LYS A 167 17.14 -0.71 -7.26
N LEU A 168 16.05 0.06 -7.41
CA LEU A 168 14.89 -0.05 -6.53
C LEU A 168 14.16 -1.38 -6.73
N ARG A 169 13.96 -1.81 -7.98
CA ARG A 169 13.32 -3.10 -8.28
C ARG A 169 14.12 -4.25 -7.67
N GLU A 170 15.44 -4.24 -7.80
CA GLU A 170 16.33 -5.25 -7.21
C GLU A 170 16.24 -5.27 -5.66
N ALA A 171 16.27 -4.11 -5.01
CA ALA A 171 16.14 -4.01 -3.56
C ALA A 171 14.79 -4.56 -3.06
N MET A 172 13.70 -4.26 -3.78
CA MET A 172 12.37 -4.76 -3.45
C MET A 172 12.25 -6.28 -3.63
N GLU A 173 12.91 -6.85 -4.64
CA GLU A 173 12.97 -8.31 -4.87
C GLU A 173 13.74 -9.04 -3.76
N GLU A 174 14.78 -8.42 -3.22
CA GLU A 174 15.51 -8.95 -2.07
C GLU A 174 14.66 -8.88 -0.80
N GLN A 175 14.08 -7.71 -0.53
CA GLN A 175 13.26 -7.42 0.66
C GLN A 175 12.07 -8.37 0.82
N LYS A 176 11.34 -8.67 -0.26
CA LYS A 176 10.14 -9.52 -0.18
C LYS A 176 10.43 -10.97 0.21
N ARG A 177 11.68 -11.46 0.03
CA ARG A 177 12.09 -12.86 0.28
C ARG A 177 12.61 -13.11 1.70
N THR A 178 12.52 -12.10 2.55
CA THR A 178 13.11 -12.11 3.90
C THR A 178 12.31 -12.92 4.90
N VAL A 179 10.98 -13.01 4.76
CA VAL A 179 10.11 -13.86 5.60
C VAL A 179 10.15 -15.30 5.11
N LYS A 180 10.58 -16.24 5.96
CA LYS A 180 10.70 -17.66 5.63
C LYS A 180 9.44 -18.44 5.97
N THR A 181 8.93 -18.25 7.19
CA THR A 181 7.67 -18.86 7.62
C THR A 181 6.84 -17.90 8.46
N ILE A 182 5.52 -18.10 8.44
CA ILE A 182 4.54 -17.45 9.32
C ILE A 182 3.80 -18.59 10.01
N LYS A 183 3.89 -18.68 11.34
CA LYS A 183 3.34 -19.80 12.13
C LYS A 183 3.74 -21.20 11.59
N GLY A 184 4.96 -21.33 11.08
CA GLY A 184 5.48 -22.59 10.52
C GLY A 184 5.14 -22.84 9.05
N GLU A 185 4.28 -22.03 8.42
CA GLU A 185 3.93 -22.16 6.99
C GLU A 185 4.78 -21.24 6.12
N VAL A 186 5.25 -21.74 4.97
CA VAL A 186 5.93 -20.92 3.96
C VAL A 186 4.91 -20.02 3.26
N PRO A 187 5.18 -18.71 3.09
CA PRO A 187 4.29 -17.83 2.33
C PRO A 187 4.05 -18.37 0.92
N LYS A 188 2.78 -18.48 0.53
CA LYS A 188 2.40 -18.91 -0.83
C LYS A 188 2.77 -17.87 -1.88
N ILE A 189 2.75 -16.59 -1.50
CA ILE A 189 3.02 -15.47 -2.40
C ILE A 189 3.91 -14.46 -1.67
N ALA A 190 4.99 -14.03 -2.33
CA ALA A 190 5.82 -12.92 -1.92
C ALA A 190 5.94 -11.93 -3.08
N TYR A 191 5.52 -10.69 -2.88
CA TYR A 191 5.53 -9.67 -3.94
C TYR A 191 6.02 -8.32 -3.46
N ALA A 192 6.28 -7.44 -4.41
CA ALA A 192 6.58 -6.06 -4.14
C ALA A 192 5.58 -5.17 -4.89
N SER A 193 5.04 -4.17 -4.19
CA SER A 193 4.09 -3.20 -4.71
C SER A 193 4.76 -1.84 -4.77
N ALA A 194 4.73 -1.22 -5.95
CA ALA A 194 5.15 0.15 -6.09
C ALA A 194 4.05 0.99 -6.73
N VAL A 195 3.69 2.09 -6.07
CA VAL A 195 2.65 3.00 -6.58
C VAL A 195 3.20 4.39 -6.80
N HIS A 196 2.83 4.96 -7.95
CA HIS A 196 3.11 6.32 -8.34
C HIS A 196 1.82 7.13 -8.39
N PHE A 197 1.82 8.27 -7.72
CA PHE A 197 0.74 9.25 -7.83
C PHE A 197 1.25 10.42 -8.67
N SER A 198 0.67 10.57 -9.86
CA SER A 198 1.06 11.59 -10.82
C SER A 198 0.84 12.99 -10.24
N SER A 199 1.71 13.91 -10.61
CA SER A 199 1.41 15.34 -10.49
C SER A 199 0.93 15.80 -11.87
N PRO A 200 -0.26 16.40 -12.03
CA PRO A 200 -0.57 17.15 -13.24
C PRO A 200 0.51 18.22 -13.45
N PRO A 201 0.78 18.62 -14.70
CA PRO A 201 1.68 19.75 -14.97
C PRO A 201 1.21 20.97 -14.17
N LEU A 202 2.17 21.72 -13.63
CA LEU A 202 1.87 22.98 -12.94
C LEU A 202 1.06 23.85 -13.90
N ALA A 203 -0.14 24.26 -13.48
CA ALA A 203 -0.80 25.35 -14.16
C ALA A 203 0.12 26.57 -14.09
N PRO A 204 0.33 27.31 -15.20
CA PRO A 204 1.10 28.55 -15.14
C PRO A 204 0.46 29.47 -14.11
N CYS A 205 1.29 30.01 -13.21
CA CYS A 205 0.85 31.03 -12.26
C CYS A 205 0.18 32.17 -13.05
N VAL A 206 -1.07 32.49 -12.71
CA VAL A 206 -1.76 33.70 -13.17
C VAL A 206 -1.51 34.80 -12.16
#